data_AF-A0A7W3ZVT1-F1
#
_entry.id   AF-A0A7W3ZVT1-F1
#
_cell.length_a   1.000
_cell.length_b   1.000
_cell.length_c   1.000
_cell.angle_alpha   90.00
_cell.angle_beta   90.00
_cell.angle_gamma   90.00
#
_symmetry.space_group_name_H-M   'P 1'
#
loop_
_entity.id
_entity.type
_entity.pdbx_description
1 polymer ?
#
loop_
_entity_poly.entity_id
_entity_poly.type
_entity_poly.pdbx_seq_one_letter_code
_entity_poly.pdbx_strand_id
1 'polypeptide(L)'
;EELAESSDLRWGELPKPREIFEFLEGYVVGQEAAKKALSVAVYNHYKRVQAGESSSGGVKDDGIELAKSNILLLGPTGSGKTLLAQTLARMLNVPFAIADATALTEAGYVGEDVENILLKL
;
A
#
# COMPACT_ATOMS: atom_id res chain seq x y z
N GLU A 1 -24.25 2.82 10.03
CA GLU A 1 -24.38 1.37 10.22
C GLU A 1 -24.23 0.73 8.84
N GLU A 2 -23.00 0.58 8.40
CA GLU A 2 -22.59 -0.31 7.31
C GLU A 2 -21.14 -0.63 7.67
N LEU A 3 -20.97 -1.74 8.39
CA LEU A 3 -19.66 -2.25 8.76
C LEU A 3 -19.03 -2.70 7.43
N ALA A 4 -18.06 -1.93 6.94
CA ALA A 4 -17.16 -2.41 5.91
C ALA A 4 -16.55 -3.72 6.45
N GLU A 5 -16.98 -4.85 5.90
CA GLU A 5 -16.32 -6.13 6.12
C GLU A 5 -14.89 -5.95 5.63
N SER A 6 -13.98 -5.64 6.56
CA SER A 6 -12.54 -5.72 6.34
C SER A 6 -12.27 -7.17 6.02
N SER A 7 -12.12 -7.47 4.73
CA SER A 7 -11.79 -8.82 4.30
C SER A 7 -10.44 -9.19 4.89
N ASP A 8 -10.45 -10.07 5.88
CA ASP A 8 -9.28 -10.83 6.26
C ASP A 8 -8.84 -11.61 5.02
N LEU A 9 -7.96 -11.02 4.22
CA LEU A 9 -7.25 -11.70 3.14
C LEU A 9 -6.68 -12.98 3.77
N ARG A 10 -7.25 -14.14 3.44
CA ARG A 10 -6.73 -15.41 3.96
C ARG A 10 -5.27 -15.50 3.53
N TRP A 11 -4.37 -15.45 4.49
CA TRP A 11 -2.94 -15.19 4.33
C TRP A 11 -2.16 -16.19 3.46
N GLY A 12 -2.82 -17.19 2.87
CA GLY A 12 -2.28 -18.12 1.86
C GLY A 12 -2.41 -17.68 0.40
N GLU A 13 -3.14 -16.60 0.09
CA GLU A 13 -3.46 -16.18 -1.30
C GLU A 13 -2.89 -14.81 -1.68
N LEU A 14 -1.72 -14.41 -1.13
CA LEU A 14 -1.09 -13.18 -1.60
C LEU A 14 -0.70 -13.32 -3.08
N PRO A 15 -1.21 -12.46 -3.97
CA PRO A 15 -0.88 -12.53 -5.39
C PRO A 15 0.62 -12.28 -5.57
N LYS A 16 1.26 -13.10 -6.42
CA LYS A 16 2.66 -12.94 -6.77
C LYS A 16 2.87 -11.60 -7.46
N PRO A 17 4.08 -11.02 -7.40
CA PRO A 17 4.37 -9.75 -8.07
C PRO A 17 4.02 -9.74 -9.58
N ARG A 18 4.09 -10.90 -10.25
CA ARG A 18 3.68 -11.01 -11.65
C ARG A 18 2.17 -10.85 -11.84
N GLU A 19 1.37 -11.43 -10.96
CA GLU A 19 -0.09 -11.34 -11.01
C GLU A 19 -0.55 -9.90 -10.71
N ILE A 20 0.11 -9.23 -9.76
CA ILE A 20 -0.14 -7.81 -9.48
C ILE A 20 0.21 -6.95 -10.70
N PHE A 21 1.35 -7.22 -11.32
CA PHE A 21 1.79 -6.51 -12.52
C PHE A 21 0.80 -6.68 -13.68
N GLU A 22 0.38 -7.91 -13.96
CA GLU A 22 -0.59 -8.23 -15.02
C GLU A 22 -1.96 -7.59 -14.76
N PHE A 23 -2.40 -7.52 -13.50
CA PHE A 23 -3.61 -6.78 -13.16
C PHE A 23 -3.45 -5.30 -13.48
N LEU A 24 -2.32 -4.67 -13.10
CA LEU A 24 -2.06 -3.26 -13.38
C LEU A 24 -1.95 -2.96 -14.89
N GLU A 25 -1.46 -3.90 -15.72
CA GLU A 25 -1.46 -3.78 -17.19
C GLU A 25 -2.86 -3.50 -17.75
N GLY A 26 -3.89 -4.12 -17.18
CA GLY A 26 -5.27 -3.97 -17.63
C GLY A 26 -5.87 -2.57 -17.44
N TYR A 27 -5.25 -1.74 -16.60
CA TYR A 27 -5.76 -0.40 -16.25
C TYR A 27 -4.79 0.73 -16.60
N VAL A 28 -3.48 0.49 -16.56
CA VAL A 28 -2.44 1.52 -16.78
C VAL A 28 -1.50 1.08 -17.89
N VAL A 29 -1.65 1.74 -19.04
CA VAL A 29 -0.83 1.48 -20.23
C VAL A 29 0.57 2.09 -20.05
N GLY A 30 1.61 1.28 -20.29
CA GLY A 30 3.00 1.67 -20.08
C GLY A 30 3.35 1.85 -18.61
N GLN A 31 4.37 2.64 -18.27
CA GLN A 31 4.87 2.80 -16.89
C GLN A 31 5.40 1.50 -16.26
N GLU A 32 6.00 0.63 -17.08
CA GLU A 32 6.55 -0.68 -16.72
C GLU A 32 7.39 -0.68 -15.43
N ALA A 33 8.29 0.30 -15.30
CA ALA A 33 9.15 0.43 -14.13
C ALA A 33 8.36 0.68 -12.84
N ALA A 34 7.34 1.53 -12.90
CA ALA A 34 6.48 1.83 -11.75
C ALA A 34 5.60 0.63 -11.37
N LYS A 35 4.99 -0.03 -12.36
CA LYS A 35 4.19 -1.25 -12.14
C LYS A 35 5.01 -2.35 -11.48
N LYS A 36 6.24 -2.59 -11.97
CA LYS A 36 7.16 -3.58 -11.38
C LYS A 36 7.56 -3.22 -9.95
N ALA A 37 7.93 -1.97 -9.70
CA ALA A 37 8.30 -1.51 -8.36
C ALA A 37 7.14 -1.65 -7.37
N LEU A 38 5.94 -1.20 -7.74
CA LEU A 38 4.72 -1.34 -6.93
C LEU A 38 4.41 -2.80 -6.60
N SER A 39 4.44 -3.66 -7.61
CA SER A 39 4.13 -5.08 -7.45
C SER A 39 5.06 -5.78 -6.46
N VAL A 40 6.36 -5.48 -6.50
CA VAL A 40 7.34 -6.06 -5.57
C VAL A 40 7.20 -5.45 -4.17
N ALA A 41 7.07 -4.13 -4.07
CA ALA A 41 7.00 -3.43 -2.80
C ALA A 41 5.77 -3.85 -1.98
N VAL A 42 4.61 -4.02 -2.62
CA VAL A 42 3.38 -4.49 -1.97
C VAL A 42 3.50 -5.93 -1.52
N TYR A 43 3.99 -6.81 -2.40
CA TYR A 43 4.20 -8.21 -2.04
C TYR A 43 5.11 -8.34 -0.81
N ASN A 44 6.20 -7.56 -0.79
CA ASN A 44 7.11 -7.50 0.36
C ASN A 44 6.46 -6.87 1.60
N HIS A 45 5.61 -5.85 1.43
CA HIS A 45 4.86 -5.23 2.52
C HIS A 45 4.00 -6.26 3.25
N TYR A 46 3.21 -7.06 2.51
CA TYR A 46 2.35 -8.07 3.13
C TYR A 46 3.14 -9.25 3.69
N LYS A 47 4.22 -9.69 3.03
CA LYS A 47 5.12 -10.70 3.61
C LYS A 47 5.69 -10.25 4.95
N ARG A 48 6.09 -8.99 5.05
CA ARG A 48 6.60 -8.39 6.29
C ARG A 48 5.53 -8.35 7.38
N VAL A 49 4.29 -8.03 7.04
CA VAL A 49 3.16 -8.03 7.99
C VAL A 49 2.91 -9.45 8.52
N GLN A 50 2.85 -10.46 7.66
CA GLN A 50 2.65 -11.87 8.05
C GLN A 50 3.79 -12.41 8.95
N ALA A 51 5.04 -12.04 8.65
CA ALA A 51 6.18 -12.41 9.48
C ALA A 51 6.06 -11.83 10.90
N GLY A 52 5.56 -10.59 11.03
CA GLY A 52 5.33 -9.93 12.31
C GLY A 52 4.17 -10.52 13.14
N GLU A 53 3.13 -11.05 12.50
CA GLU A 53 2.03 -11.73 13.20
C GLU A 53 2.45 -13.11 13.73
N SER A 54 3.28 -13.83 12.97
CA SER A 54 3.78 -15.18 13.32
C SER A 54 4.71 -15.18 14.54
N SER A 55 5.33 -14.03 14.88
CA SER A 55 6.16 -13.87 16.07
C SER A 55 5.40 -13.78 17.41
N SER A 56 4.06 -13.74 17.39
CA SER A 56 3.23 -13.78 18.61
C SER A 56 3.07 -15.19 19.22
N GLY A 57 3.54 -16.24 18.53
CA GLY A 57 3.37 -17.64 18.90
C GLY A 57 4.64 -18.48 18.76
N GLY A 58 5.71 -18.11 19.48
CA GLY A 58 6.66 -19.10 19.99
C GLY A 58 7.67 -19.73 19.03
N VAL A 59 8.33 -19.00 18.12
CA VAL A 59 9.74 -19.24 17.77
C VAL A 59 10.35 -17.87 17.44
N LYS A 60 11.44 -17.52 18.12
CA LYS A 60 12.21 -16.30 17.86
C LYS A 60 12.76 -16.34 16.44
N ASP A 61 12.19 -15.56 15.54
CA ASP A 61 12.91 -15.11 14.36
C ASP A 61 14.06 -14.22 14.83
N ASP A 62 15.22 -14.37 14.21
CA ASP A 62 16.54 -14.07 14.77
C ASP A 62 16.85 -12.56 14.75
N GLY A 63 16.00 -11.72 15.35
CA GLY A 63 16.23 -10.27 15.49
C GLY A 63 16.35 -9.50 14.16
N ILE A 64 15.94 -10.07 13.02
CA ILE A 64 16.06 -9.44 11.71
C ILE A 64 14.90 -8.45 11.52
N GLU A 65 15.18 -7.16 11.71
CA GLU A 65 14.22 -6.11 11.43
C GLU A 65 14.04 -5.90 9.91
N LEU A 66 12.86 -6.28 9.41
CA LEU A 66 12.49 -6.04 8.02
C LEU A 66 12.08 -4.57 7.81
N ALA A 67 12.80 -3.86 6.93
CA ALA A 67 12.52 -2.47 6.59
C ALA A 67 11.20 -2.29 5.79
N LYS A 68 10.53 -1.15 5.98
CA LYS A 68 9.35 -0.78 5.18
C LYS A 68 9.74 -0.44 3.74
N SER A 69 8.96 -0.92 2.78
CA SER A 69 9.11 -0.61 1.34
C SER A 69 8.21 0.56 0.93
N ASN A 70 8.54 1.78 1.39
CA ASN A 70 7.83 2.99 0.95
C ASN A 70 8.24 3.35 -0.48
N ILE A 71 7.34 3.98 -1.24
CA ILE A 71 7.55 4.28 -2.66
C ILE A 71 7.35 5.77 -2.90
N LEU A 72 8.26 6.36 -3.68
CA LEU A 72 8.10 7.69 -4.26
C LEU A 72 7.84 7.53 -5.77
N LEU A 73 6.69 8.01 -6.25
CA LEU A 73 6.35 7.99 -7.68
C LEU A 73 6.64 9.34 -8.32
N LEU A 74 7.62 9.37 -9.23
CA LEU A 74 8.00 10.57 -9.99
C LEU A 74 7.51 10.44 -11.44
N GLY A 75 6.89 11.49 -11.96
CA GLY A 75 6.42 11.55 -13.34
C GLY A 75 5.55 12.77 -13.62
N PRO A 76 5.33 13.12 -14.90
CA PRO A 76 4.58 14.32 -15.30
C PRO A 76 3.12 14.26 -14.83
N THR A 77 2.42 15.38 -14.88
CA THR A 77 0.97 15.44 -14.63
C THR A 77 0.23 14.51 -15.62
N GLY A 78 -0.89 13.91 -15.19
CA GLY A 78 -1.68 13.02 -16.05
C GLY A 78 -1.07 11.64 -16.40
N SER A 79 0.12 11.30 -15.89
CA SER A 79 0.79 10.01 -16.17
C SER A 79 0.20 8.77 -15.49
N GLY A 80 -0.89 8.91 -14.72
CA GLY A 80 -1.55 7.78 -14.06
C GLY A 80 -1.03 7.40 -12.67
N LYS A 81 -0.22 8.24 -12.00
CA LYS A 81 0.29 7.99 -10.64
C LYS A 81 -0.82 7.66 -9.63
N THR A 82 -1.86 8.50 -9.55
CA THR A 82 -3.00 8.30 -8.66
C THR A 82 -3.80 7.05 -9.05
N LEU A 83 -3.97 6.80 -10.36
CA LEU A 83 -4.69 5.64 -10.88
C LEU A 83 -3.99 4.32 -10.54
N LEU A 84 -2.66 4.28 -10.58
CA LEU A 84 -1.86 3.12 -10.16
C LEU A 84 -2.16 2.76 -8.69
N ALA A 85 -2.11 3.73 -7.79
CA ALA A 85 -2.35 3.49 -6.36
C ALA A 85 -3.79 3.05 -6.08
N GLN A 86 -4.78 3.72 -6.68
CA GLN A 86 -6.20 3.35 -6.53
C GLN A 86 -6.51 1.96 -7.10
N THR A 87 -5.92 1.60 -8.24
CA THR A 87 -6.14 0.30 -8.88
C THR A 87 -5.51 -0.82 -8.06
N LEU A 88 -4.32 -0.58 -7.51
CA LEU A 88 -3.65 -1.51 -6.62
C LEU A 88 -4.46 -1.75 -5.33
N ALA A 89 -5.00 -0.70 -4.71
CA ALA A 89 -5.85 -0.84 -3.54
C ALA A 89 -7.13 -1.65 -3.83
N ARG A 90 -7.76 -1.40 -4.98
CA ARG A 90 -8.94 -2.18 -5.45
C ARG A 90 -8.60 -3.66 -5.66
N MET A 91 -7.44 -3.97 -6.23
CA MET A 91 -7.01 -5.36 -6.45
C MET A 91 -6.89 -6.13 -5.13
N LEU A 92 -6.32 -5.48 -4.12
CA LEU A 92 -5.99 -6.11 -2.85
C LEU A 92 -7.14 -6.02 -1.83
N ASN A 93 -8.22 -5.33 -2.19
CA ASN A 93 -9.37 -5.08 -1.34
C ASN A 93 -9.00 -4.57 0.07
N VAL A 94 -8.15 -3.54 0.13
CA VAL A 94 -7.64 -3.00 1.39
C VAL A 94 -8.02 -1.54 1.60
N PRO A 95 -8.13 -1.09 2.87
CA PRO A 95 -8.35 0.32 3.18
C PRO A 95 -7.31 1.22 2.51
N PHE A 96 -7.77 2.29 1.88
CA PHE A 96 -6.92 3.18 1.09
C PHE A 96 -7.29 4.64 1.29
N ALA A 97 -6.36 5.40 1.85
CA ALA A 97 -6.48 6.83 2.05
C ALA A 97 -5.69 7.61 0.98
N ILE A 98 -6.29 8.70 0.49
CA ILE A 98 -5.64 9.67 -0.39
C ILE A 98 -5.51 10.97 0.39
N ALA A 99 -4.30 11.53 0.44
CA ALA A 99 -4.03 12.81 1.08
C ALA A 99 -3.20 13.71 0.16
N ASP A 100 -3.45 15.01 0.23
CA ASP A 100 -2.66 16.04 -0.45
C ASP A 100 -1.70 16.67 0.55
N ALA A 101 -0.40 16.52 0.30
CA ALA A 101 0.65 17.06 1.17
C ALA A 101 0.65 18.60 1.22
N THR A 102 0.06 19.28 0.22
CA THR A 102 0.00 20.75 0.18
C THR A 102 -0.97 21.33 1.22
N ALA A 103 -1.93 20.53 1.69
CA ALA A 103 -2.88 20.91 2.74
C ALA A 103 -2.35 20.66 4.16
N LEU A 104 -1.24 19.91 4.30
CA LEU A 104 -0.65 19.58 5.60
C LEU A 104 0.19 20.73 6.12
N THR A 105 -0.01 21.08 7.40
CA THR A 105 0.74 22.14 8.07
C THR A 105 1.42 21.60 9.32
N GLU A 106 2.43 22.32 9.79
CA GLU A 106 3.10 21.99 11.06
C GLU A 106 2.10 22.01 12.24
N ALA A 107 2.38 21.18 13.25
CA ALA A 107 1.57 21.10 14.46
C ALA A 107 1.43 22.48 15.12
N GLY A 108 0.19 22.85 15.45
CA GLY A 108 -0.12 24.16 16.05
C GLY A 108 -0.34 25.30 15.05
N TYR A 109 -0.30 25.03 13.74
CA TYR A 109 -0.75 25.97 12.71
C TYR A 109 -2.15 25.61 12.19
N VAL A 110 -2.83 26.57 11.55
CA VAL A 110 -4.16 26.35 10.96
C VAL A 110 -4.01 25.54 9.66
N GLY A 111 -4.35 24.26 9.70
CA GLY A 111 -4.31 23.34 8.54
C GLY A 111 -4.66 21.89 8.93
N GLU A 112 -4.46 20.95 8.00
CA GLU A 112 -4.79 19.53 8.22
C GLU A 112 -3.62 18.80 8.91
N ASP A 113 -3.88 18.12 10.02
CA ASP A 113 -2.90 17.28 10.74
C ASP A 113 -2.64 15.96 9.99
N VAL A 114 -1.42 15.43 10.09
CA VAL A 114 -1.04 14.11 9.58
C VAL A 114 -1.88 12.99 10.22
N GLU A 115 -2.32 13.16 11.47
CA GLU A 115 -3.17 12.16 12.15
C GLU A 115 -4.54 12.01 11.48
N ASN A 116 -5.07 13.08 10.89
CA ASN A 116 -6.37 13.06 10.19
C ASN A 116 -6.33 12.17 8.95
N ILE A 117 -5.16 11.92 8.36
CA ILE A 117 -5.02 11.01 7.22
C ILE A 117 -5.37 9.57 7.64
N LEU A 118 -5.02 9.17 8.87
CA LEU A 118 -5.31 7.83 9.38
C LEU A 118 -6.80 7.65 9.70
N LEU A 119 -7.50 8.72 10.09
CA LEU A 119 -8.95 8.69 10.34
C LEU A 119 -9.79 8.54 9.06
N LYS A 120 -9.18 8.75 7.88
CA LYS A 120 -9.83 8.56 6.57
C LYS A 120 -9.78 7.12 6.05
N LEU A 121 -9.11 6.21 6.77
CA LEU A 121 -9.00 4.78 6.43
C LEU A 121 -10.24 3.98 6.87
#